data_AF-A0A3B3SGY3-F1
#
_entry.id   AF-A0A3B3SGY3-F1
#
_cell.length_a   1.000
_cell.length_b   1.000
_cell.length_c   1.000
_cell.angle_alpha   90.00
_cell.angle_beta   90.00
_cell.angle_gamma   90.00
#
_symmetry.space_group_name_H-M   'P 1'
#
loop_
_entity.id
_entity.type
_entity.pdbx_description
1 polymer ?
#
loop_
_entity_poly.entity_id
_entity_poly.type
_entity_poly.pdbx_seq_one_letter_code
_entity_poly.pdbx_strand_id
1 'polypeptide(L)'
;MKEKKRPQFRRMDDAVKLDNCMAAGDIEEFIQQNRQLAERIDAYRSLSETEKHWKCRREFILRNLSDYQDPQLDTLLALSMVWANNVFLGCRYSQELLDKVREMADGIVVEDAPVFKTRDEIIKQQQRR
;
A
#
# COMPACT_ATOMS: atom_id res chain seq x y z
N MET A 1 20.58 23.54 15.83
CA MET A 1 19.95 22.46 15.04
C MET A 1 19.19 21.59 16.01
N LYS A 2 17.86 21.48 15.90
CA LYS A 2 17.04 20.71 16.85
C LYS A 2 16.92 19.28 16.33
N GLU A 3 17.65 18.37 16.98
CA GLU A 3 17.58 16.93 16.75
C GLU A 3 16.19 16.44 17.17
N LYS A 4 15.33 16.15 16.18
CA LYS A 4 14.02 15.54 16.42
C LYS A 4 14.27 14.09 16.87
N LYS A 5 14.33 13.89 18.20
CA LYS A 5 14.31 12.56 18.81
C LYS A 5 13.07 11.81 18.32
N ARG A 6 13.28 10.68 17.63
CA ARG A 6 12.20 9.73 17.31
C ARG A 6 11.62 9.22 18.64
N PRO A 7 10.29 9.22 18.82
CA PRO A 7 9.70 8.75 20.07
C PRO A 7 9.99 7.25 20.23
N GLN A 8 10.52 6.92 21.41
CA GLN A 8 10.88 5.56 21.80
C GLN A 8 9.63 4.72 21.96
N PHE A 9 9.59 3.59 21.26
CA PHE A 9 8.45 2.68 21.14
C PHE A 9 8.19 1.94 22.46
N ARG A 10 6.96 2.04 23.01
CA ARG A 10 6.51 1.13 24.08
C ARG A 10 5.78 -0.04 23.45
N ARG A 11 6.13 -1.25 23.92
CA ARG A 11 5.52 -2.52 23.53
C ARG A 11 4.02 -2.47 23.70
N MET A 12 3.30 -2.86 22.66
CA MET A 12 1.88 -3.21 22.69
C MET A 12 1.81 -4.68 22.29
N ASP A 13 2.38 -5.53 23.15
CA ASP A 13 2.02 -6.94 23.19
C ASP A 13 0.62 -6.97 23.80
N ASP A 14 -0.42 -7.15 22.96
CA ASP A 14 -1.67 -7.83 23.30
C ASP A 14 -2.62 -7.84 22.09
N ALA A 15 -2.67 -9.02 21.45
CA ALA A 15 -3.80 -9.58 20.72
C ALA A 15 -4.54 -8.72 19.69
N VAL A 16 -4.06 -8.73 18.43
CA VAL A 16 -4.96 -8.89 17.28
C VAL A 16 -4.34 -9.93 16.36
N LYS A 17 -4.85 -11.16 16.40
CA LYS A 17 -4.66 -12.10 15.29
C LYS A 17 -5.47 -11.52 14.13
N LEU A 18 -4.82 -10.79 13.23
CA LEU A 18 -5.40 -10.42 11.95
C LEU A 18 -5.40 -11.69 11.09
N ASP A 19 -6.56 -12.31 10.95
CA ASP A 19 -6.76 -13.31 9.90
C ASP A 19 -6.59 -12.63 8.54
N ASN A 20 -5.85 -13.28 7.64
CA ASN A 20 -5.29 -12.73 6.40
C ASN A 20 -6.32 -12.44 5.28
N CYS A 21 -7.60 -12.23 5.63
CA CYS A 21 -8.70 -12.06 4.68
C CYS A 21 -9.72 -10.99 5.12
N MET A 22 -9.30 -9.73 5.29
CA MET A 22 -10.27 -8.64 5.48
C MET A 22 -10.79 -8.16 4.11
N ALA A 23 -12.10 -8.18 3.91
CA ALA A 23 -12.72 -7.55 2.75
C ALA A 23 -12.70 -6.02 2.91
N ALA A 24 -12.83 -5.27 1.81
CA ALA A 24 -12.75 -3.80 1.83
C ALA A 24 -13.74 -3.13 2.82
N GLY A 25 -14.91 -3.74 3.04
CA GLY A 25 -15.89 -3.28 4.04
C GLY A 25 -15.44 -3.50 5.48
N ASP A 26 -14.73 -4.59 5.76
CA ASP A 26 -14.23 -4.95 7.09
C ASP A 26 -13.10 -4.01 7.53
N ILE A 27 -12.34 -3.46 6.57
CA ILE A 27 -11.20 -2.58 6.84
C ILE A 27 -11.66 -1.19 7.30
N GLU A 28 -12.70 -0.62 6.67
CA GLU A 28 -13.22 0.69 7.09
C GLU A 28 -13.81 0.62 8.51
N GLU A 29 -14.53 -0.47 8.84
CA GLU A 29 -15.05 -0.70 10.19
C GLU A 29 -13.91 -0.91 11.20
N PHE A 30 -12.88 -1.69 10.83
CA PHE A 30 -11.70 -1.91 11.66
C PHE A 30 -10.95 -0.61 11.98
N ILE A 31 -10.78 0.28 10.99
CA ILE A 31 -10.16 1.61 11.18
C ILE A 31 -10.96 2.45 12.17
N GLN A 32 -12.29 2.44 12.05
CA GLN A 32 -13.17 3.20 12.95
C GLN A 32 -13.07 2.73 14.40
N GLN A 33 -12.93 1.42 14.61
CA GLN A 33 -12.77 0.81 15.93
C GLN A 33 -11.35 1.05 16.50
N ASN A 34 -10.33 1.20 15.64
CA ASN A 34 -8.92 1.31 16.03
C ASN A 34 -8.33 2.70 15.74
N ARG A 35 -8.88 3.75 16.37
CA ARG A 35 -8.50 5.16 16.09
C ARG A 35 -6.99 5.44 16.21
N GLN A 36 -6.29 4.87 17.20
CA GLN A 36 -4.85 5.08 17.36
C GLN A 36 -4.03 4.47 16.22
N LEU A 37 -4.44 3.29 15.75
CA LEU A 37 -3.80 2.64 14.61
C LEU A 37 -4.10 3.43 13.33
N ALA A 38 -5.33 3.89 13.16
CA ALA A 38 -5.73 4.75 12.04
C ALA A 38 -4.88 6.02 11.96
N GLU A 39 -4.74 6.75 13.06
CA GLU A 39 -3.90 7.96 13.15
C GLU A 39 -2.43 7.66 12.83
N ARG A 40 -1.91 6.53 13.31
CA ARG A 40 -0.53 6.10 13.00
C ARG A 40 -0.36 5.80 11.51
N ILE A 41 -1.30 5.09 10.90
CA ILE A 41 -1.21 4.75 9.47
C ILE A 41 -1.40 5.99 8.59
N ASP A 42 -2.34 6.87 8.93
CA ASP A 42 -2.55 8.14 8.23
C ASP A 42 -1.32 9.06 8.30
N ALA A 43 -0.46 8.92 9.31
CA ALA A 43 0.83 9.62 9.36
C ALA A 43 1.82 9.20 8.26
N TYR A 44 1.60 8.04 7.60
CA TYR A 44 2.42 7.58 6.46
C TYR A 44 1.94 8.10 5.11
N ARG A 45 0.83 8.83 5.06
CA ARG A 45 0.32 9.44 3.83
C ARG A 45 1.26 10.54 3.33
N SER A 46 1.55 10.52 2.03
CA SER A 46 2.31 11.58 1.35
C SER A 46 1.39 12.70 0.87
N LEU A 47 1.92 13.92 0.84
CA LEU A 47 1.19 15.12 0.38
C LEU A 47 0.77 15.04 -1.09
N SER A 48 1.52 14.31 -1.92
CA SER A 48 1.25 14.18 -3.37
C SER A 48 0.24 13.08 -3.69
N GLU A 49 -0.29 12.38 -2.69
CA GLU A 49 -1.25 11.29 -2.90
C GLU A 49 -2.70 11.79 -2.94
N THR A 50 -3.38 11.42 -4.02
CA THR A 50 -4.84 11.59 -4.11
C THR A 50 -5.55 10.68 -3.11
N GLU A 51 -6.79 11.01 -2.74
CA GLU A 51 -7.60 10.16 -1.86
C GLU A 51 -7.75 8.74 -2.40
N LYS A 52 -7.93 8.58 -3.72
CA LYS A 52 -8.04 7.26 -4.36
C LYS A 52 -6.77 6.43 -4.18
N HIS A 53 -5.59 7.04 -4.39
CA HIS A 53 -4.31 6.36 -4.18
C HIS A 53 -4.13 5.99 -2.71
N TRP A 54 -4.40 6.94 -1.81
CA TRP A 54 -4.22 6.74 -0.39
C TRP A 54 -5.14 5.65 0.16
N LYS A 55 -6.42 5.61 -0.24
CA LYS A 55 -7.36 4.56 0.19
C LYS A 55 -6.80 3.16 -0.10
N CYS A 56 -6.35 2.94 -1.34
CA CYS A 56 -5.82 1.66 -1.78
C CYS A 56 -4.47 1.33 -1.10
N ARG A 57 -3.58 2.32 -0.95
CA ARG A 57 -2.28 2.11 -0.30
C ARG A 57 -2.42 1.88 1.21
N ARG A 58 -3.37 2.54 1.87
CA ARG A 58 -3.68 2.33 3.29
C ARG A 58 -4.17 0.91 3.55
N GLU A 59 -5.06 0.42 2.70
CA GLU A 59 -5.52 -0.96 2.72
C GLU A 59 -4.36 -1.95 2.54
N PHE A 60 -3.47 -1.70 1.58
CA PHE A 60 -2.25 -2.49 1.39
C PHE A 60 -1.40 -2.56 2.68
N ILE A 61 -1.18 -1.42 3.34
CA ILE A 61 -0.39 -1.36 4.58
C ILE A 61 -1.07 -2.15 5.69
N LEU A 62 -2.37 -1.93 5.93
CA LEU A 62 -3.11 -2.56 7.03
C LEU A 62 -3.13 -4.08 6.90
N ARG A 63 -3.33 -4.58 5.68
CA ARG A 63 -3.40 -6.02 5.41
C ARG A 63 -2.08 -6.75 5.67
N ASN A 64 -0.97 -6.09 5.39
CA ASN A 64 0.36 -6.68 5.54
C ASN A 64 1.03 -6.30 6.88
N LEU A 65 0.39 -5.48 7.71
CA LEU A 65 1.03 -4.90 8.90
C LEU A 65 1.44 -5.95 9.94
N SER A 66 0.69 -7.05 10.06
CA SER A 66 0.99 -8.14 10.98
C SER A 66 2.32 -8.83 10.69
N ASP A 67 2.71 -8.87 9.40
CA ASP A 67 3.90 -9.59 8.94
C ASP A 67 5.16 -8.72 8.97
N TYR A 68 5.00 -7.41 9.15
CA TYR A 68 6.09 -6.43 9.13
C TYR A 68 6.14 -5.63 10.44
N GLN A 69 6.84 -6.18 11.42
CA GLN A 69 7.14 -5.48 12.69
C GLN A 69 8.44 -4.69 12.58
N ASP A 70 8.64 -3.72 13.48
CA ASP A 70 9.90 -2.97 13.57
C ASP A 70 11.10 -3.94 13.70
N PRO A 71 12.17 -3.79 12.89
CA PRO A 71 12.50 -2.64 12.02
C PRO A 71 12.04 -2.75 10.55
N GLN A 72 11.28 -3.77 10.19
CA GLN A 72 10.88 -4.05 8.80
C GLN A 72 9.73 -3.19 8.30
N LEU A 73 9.15 -2.35 9.16
CA LEU A 73 8.04 -1.45 8.80
C LEU A 73 8.40 -0.51 7.63
N ASP A 74 9.63 0.03 7.63
CA ASP A 74 10.10 0.87 6.51
C ASP A 74 10.11 0.10 5.17
N THR A 75 10.34 -1.21 5.21
CA THR A 75 10.28 -2.09 4.02
C THR A 75 8.84 -2.23 3.53
N LEU A 76 7.87 -2.42 4.44
CA LEU A 76 6.46 -2.46 4.08
C LEU A 76 6.01 -1.14 3.44
N LEU A 77 6.39 0.00 4.02
CA LEU A 77 6.06 1.31 3.47
C LEU A 77 6.64 1.48 2.07
N ALA A 78 7.88 1.07 1.84
CA ALA A 78 8.50 1.10 0.52
C ALA A 78 7.77 0.20 -0.50
N LEU A 79 7.40 -1.03 -0.11
CA LEU A 79 6.64 -1.95 -0.96
C LEU A 79 5.25 -1.39 -1.30
N SER A 80 4.57 -0.76 -0.35
CA SER A 80 3.28 -0.11 -0.57
C SER A 80 3.37 1.02 -1.61
N MET A 81 4.48 1.76 -1.62
CA MET A 81 4.74 2.81 -2.60
C MET A 81 5.06 2.23 -3.98
N VAL A 82 5.86 1.17 -4.06
CA VAL A 82 6.17 0.47 -5.32
C VAL A 82 4.89 -0.01 -5.99
N TRP A 83 4.01 -0.65 -5.20
CA TRP A 83 2.72 -1.11 -5.67
C TRP A 83 1.85 0.05 -6.17
N ALA A 84 1.63 1.08 -5.35
CA ALA A 84 0.81 2.23 -5.72
C ALA A 84 1.36 2.96 -6.95
N ASN A 85 2.67 3.17 -7.05
CA ASN A 85 3.30 3.80 -8.20
C ASN A 85 3.16 2.95 -9.47
N ASN A 86 3.25 1.63 -9.36
CA ASN A 86 3.02 0.75 -10.51
C ASN A 86 1.56 0.82 -10.99
N VAL A 87 0.61 0.69 -10.07
CA VAL A 87 -0.83 0.62 -10.39
C VAL A 87 -1.39 1.96 -10.85
N PHE A 88 -1.02 3.07 -10.20
CA PHE A 88 -1.63 4.37 -10.44
C PHE A 88 -0.80 5.32 -11.30
N LEU A 89 0.52 5.13 -11.36
CA LEU A 89 1.44 5.99 -12.13
C LEU A 89 2.15 5.25 -13.27
N GLY A 90 1.96 3.93 -13.37
CA GLY A 90 2.58 3.11 -14.42
C GLY A 90 4.09 2.99 -14.25
N CYS A 91 4.65 3.23 -13.07
CA CYS A 91 6.08 3.02 -12.85
C CYS A 91 6.46 1.55 -13.09
N ARG A 92 7.65 1.33 -13.65
CA ARG A 92 8.16 0.00 -13.97
C ARG A 92 9.27 -0.39 -13.00
N TYR A 93 9.25 -1.65 -12.60
CA TYR A 93 10.21 -2.26 -11.68
C TYR A 93 10.58 -3.66 -12.20
N SER A 94 11.50 -4.36 -11.53
CA SER A 94 11.80 -5.75 -11.86
C SER A 94 10.56 -6.63 -11.73
N GLN A 95 10.47 -7.66 -12.58
CA GLN A 95 9.30 -8.54 -12.60
C GLN A 95 9.11 -9.24 -11.24
N GLU A 96 10.19 -9.71 -10.63
CA GLU A 96 10.21 -10.31 -9.30
C GLU A 96 9.61 -9.39 -8.22
N LEU A 97 9.96 -8.10 -8.23
CA LEU A 97 9.42 -7.15 -7.26
C LEU A 97 7.93 -6.91 -7.50
N LEU A 98 7.52 -6.81 -8.78
CA LEU A 98 6.11 -6.62 -9.15
C LEU A 98 5.25 -7.83 -8.79
N ASP A 99 5.76 -9.04 -8.97
CA ASP A 99 5.04 -10.27 -8.61
C ASP A 99 4.81 -10.32 -7.11
N LYS A 100 5.86 -10.03 -6.31
CA LYS A 100 5.74 -9.93 -4.86
C LYS A 100 4.70 -8.92 -4.40
N VAL A 101 4.75 -7.68 -4.90
CA VAL A 101 3.80 -6.66 -4.44
C VAL A 101 2.38 -6.90 -4.97
N ARG A 102 2.21 -7.63 -6.07
CA ARG A 102 0.88 -8.07 -6.53
C ARG A 102 0.30 -9.13 -5.61
N GLU A 103 1.09 -10.09 -5.16
CA GLU A 103 0.67 -11.11 -4.19
C GLU A 103 0.26 -10.46 -2.86
N MET A 104 1.06 -9.51 -2.36
CA MET A 104 0.74 -8.74 -1.14
C MET A 104 -0.53 -7.88 -1.26
N ALA A 105 -0.92 -7.52 -2.48
CA ALA A 105 -2.11 -6.73 -2.79
C ALA A 105 -3.32 -7.59 -3.19
N ASP A 106 -3.22 -8.92 -3.11
CA ASP A 106 -4.30 -9.80 -3.54
C ASP A 106 -5.59 -9.47 -2.78
N GLY A 107 -6.70 -9.30 -3.50
CA GLY A 107 -7.99 -8.89 -2.93
C GLY A 107 -8.18 -7.38 -2.69
N ILE A 108 -7.20 -6.52 -2.98
CA ILE A 108 -7.42 -5.06 -3.00
C ILE A 108 -8.09 -4.67 -4.32
N VAL A 109 -9.29 -4.09 -4.24
CA VAL A 109 -10.04 -3.66 -5.43
C VAL A 109 -9.64 -2.24 -5.80
N VAL A 110 -8.99 -2.08 -6.96
CA VAL A 110 -8.66 -0.77 -7.52
C VAL A 110 -9.68 -0.40 -8.58
N GLU A 111 -10.59 0.50 -8.22
CA GLU A 111 -11.56 1.08 -9.16
C GLU A 111 -10.86 2.02 -10.14
N ASP A 112 -11.24 1.94 -11.42
CA ASP A 112 -10.74 2.80 -12.50
C ASP A 112 -9.21 2.83 -12.65
N ALA A 113 -8.54 1.69 -12.55
CA ALA A 113 -7.10 1.62 -12.73
C ALA A 113 -6.69 2.17 -14.11
N PRO A 114 -5.78 3.16 -14.19
CA PRO A 114 -5.36 3.75 -15.45
C PRO A 114 -4.67 2.70 -16.34
N VAL A 115 -5.07 2.65 -17.61
CA VAL A 115 -4.46 1.73 -18.60
C VAL A 115 -3.22 2.38 -19.19
N PHE A 116 -2.04 1.96 -18.73
CA PHE A 116 -0.76 2.42 -19.27
C PHE A 116 -0.35 1.58 -20.48
N LYS A 117 -0.64 2.08 -21.68
CA LYS A 117 -0.09 1.50 -22.91
C LYS A 117 1.28 2.08 -23.20
N THR A 118 2.24 1.23 -23.52
CA THR A 118 3.53 1.70 -24.04
C THR A 118 3.38 2.21 -25.48
N ARG A 119 4.29 3.09 -25.91
CA ARG A 119 4.34 3.54 -27.31
C ARG A 119 4.40 2.34 -28.28
N ASP A 120 5.20 1.33 -27.94
CA ASP A 120 5.39 0.14 -28.78
C ASP A 120 4.12 -0.72 -28.88
N GLU A 121 3.33 -0.81 -27.81
CA GLU A 121 2.01 -1.46 -27.82
C GLU A 121 1.01 -0.70 -28.69
N ILE A 122 1.02 0.63 -28.65
CA ILE A 122 0.19 1.48 -29.52
C ILE A 122 0.56 1.26 -30.99
N ILE A 123 1.86 1.24 -31.30
CA ILE A 123 2.37 1.01 -32.67
C ILE A 123 2.01 -0.40 -33.16
N LYS A 124 2.18 -1.44 -32.34
CA LYS A 124 1.76 -2.82 -32.69
C LYS A 124 0.26 -2.95 -32.92
N GLN A 125 -0.57 -2.22 -32.17
CA GLN A 125 -2.02 -2.20 -32.40
C GLN A 125 -2.40 -1.51 -33.72
N GLN A 126 -1.64 -0.49 -34.13
CA GLN A 126 -1.86 0.19 -35.42
C GLN A 126 -1.41 -0.64 -36.61
N GLN A 127 -0.33 -1.43 -36.50
CA GLN A 127 0.15 -2.33 -37.56
C GLN A 127 -0.75 -3.56 -37.78
N ARG A 128 -1.64 -3.87 -36.83
CA ARG A 128 -2.62 -4.97 -36.94
C ARG A 128 -3.97 -4.52 -37.50
N ARG A 129 -4.13 -3.24 -37.85
CA ARG A 129 -5.29 -2.68 -38.56
C ARG A 129 -4.91 -2.45 -40.02
#